data_AF-A0A1Y5K2N8-F1
#
_entry.id   AF-A0A1Y5K2N8-F1
#
_cell.length_a   1.000
_cell.length_b   1.000
_cell.length_c   1.000
_cell.angle_alpha   90.00
_cell.angle_beta   90.00
_cell.angle_gamma   90.00
#
_symmetry.space_group_name_H-M   'P 1'
#
loop_
_entity.id
_entity.type
_entity.pdbx_description
1 polymer ?
#
loop_
_entity_poly.entity_id
_entity_poly.type
_entity_poly.pdbx_seq_one_letter_code
_entity_poly.pdbx_strand_id
1 'polypeptide(L)' 'MINGLIRLLSYVVVFIIGFAGGMYMLPILTAPASPSQLELATHAQRALFSGEFKRDLAGAAKYQ' A
#
# COMPACT_ATOMS: atom_id res chain seq x y z
N MET A 1 26.09 -2.50 34.26
CA MET A 1 25.33 -1.43 33.56
C MET A 1 25.13 -1.71 32.07
N ILE A 2 26.12 -2.19 31.33
CA ILE A 2 26.04 -2.41 29.85
C ILE A 2 24.91 -3.36 29.39
N ASN A 3 24.64 -4.45 30.12
CA ASN A 3 23.64 -5.45 29.73
C ASN A 3 22.19 -4.91 29.71
N GLY A 4 21.88 -3.95 30.59
CA GLY A 4 20.56 -3.30 30.63
C GLY A 4 20.33 -2.43 29.39
N LEU A 5 21.37 -1.72 28.95
CA LEU A 5 21.35 -0.90 27.74
C LEU A 5 21.17 -1.76 26.48
N ILE A 6 21.88 -2.89 26.39
CA ILE A 6 21.77 -3.81 25.25
C ILE A 6 20.34 -4.35 25.14
N ARG A 7 19.73 -4.78 26.25
CA ARG A 7 18.33 -5.24 26.28
C ARG A 7 17.37 -4.17 25.80
N LEU A 8 17.49 -2.95 26.31
CA LEU A 8 16.63 -1.83 25.93
C LEU A 8 16.73 -1.57 24.42
N LEU A 9 17.94 -1.52 23.88
CA LEU A 9 18.17 -1.33 22.45
C LEU A 9 17.52 -2.44 21.62
N SER A 10 17.66 -3.71 22.03
CA SER A 10 17.00 -4.82 21.34
C SER A 10 15.48 -4.67 21.28
N TYR A 11 14.83 -4.27 22.38
CA TYR A 11 13.38 -4.03 22.39
C TYR A 11 12.98 -2.85 21.50
N VAL A 12 13.74 -1.76 21.53
CA VAL A 12 13.48 -0.58 20.69
C VAL A 12 13.59 -0.94 19.21
N VAL A 13 14.61 -1.72 18.82
CA VAL A 13 14.78 -2.16 17.43
C VAL A 13 13.60 -3.03 16.98
N VAL A 14 13.20 -4.03 17.78
CA VAL A 14 12.05 -4.89 17.46
C VAL A 14 10.76 -4.07 17.36
N PHE A 15 10.55 -3.11 18.28
CA PHE A 15 9.40 -2.23 18.24
C PHE A 15 9.35 -1.38 16.97
N ILE A 16 10.47 -0.74 16.59
CA ILE A 16 10.53 0.10 15.38
C ILE A 16 10.25 -0.73 14.12
N ILE A 17 10.84 -1.92 14.00
CA ILE A 17 10.63 -2.81 12.86
C ILE A 17 9.16 -3.24 12.79
N GLY A 18 8.57 -3.66 13.91
CA GLY A 18 7.17 -4.07 13.97
C GLY A 18 6.21 -2.92 13.66
N PHE A 19 6.47 -1.73 14.20
CA PHE A 19 5.66 -0.54 13.95
C PHE A 19 5.74 -0.09 12.49
N ALA A 20 6.93 -0.02 11.91
CA ALA A 20 7.11 0.31 10.50
C ALA A 20 6.44 -0.75 9.60
N GLY A 21 6.65 -2.04 9.89
CA GLY A 21 5.97 -3.13 9.19
C GLY A 21 4.45 -3.00 9.25
N GLY A 22 3.90 -2.68 10.42
CA GLY A 22 2.48 -2.41 10.60
C GLY A 22 1.98 -1.23 9.76
N MET A 23 2.71 -0.11 9.73
CA MET A 23 2.38 1.05 8.89
C MET A 23 2.29 0.72 7.41
N TYR A 24 3.17 -0.16 6.91
CA TYR A 24 3.15 -0.59 5.50
C TYR A 24 2.13 -1.68 5.21
N MET A 25 1.81 -2.52 6.19
CA MET A 25 0.89 -3.63 6.02
C MET A 25 -0.58 -3.21 6.23
N LEU A 26 -0.84 -2.21 7.08
CA LEU A 26 -2.17 -1.73 7.38
C LEU A 26 -2.96 -1.31 6.12
N PRO A 27 -2.41 -0.50 5.19
CA PRO A 27 -3.14 -0.13 3.98
C PRO A 27 -3.57 -1.32 3.13
N ILE A 28 -2.79 -2.40 3.12
CA ILE A 28 -3.10 -3.62 2.38
C ILE A 28 -4.25 -4.37 3.06
N LEU A 29 -4.21 -4.49 4.39
CA LEU A 29 -5.22 -5.21 5.17
C LEU A 29 -6.55 -4.44 5.29
N THR A 30 -6.49 -3.10 5.26
CA THR A 30 -7.68 -2.24 5.34
C THR A 30 -8.20 -1.81 3.98
N ALA A 31 -7.57 -2.26 2.89
CA ALA A 31 -8.04 -1.94 1.55
C ALA A 31 -9.46 -2.51 1.34
N PRO A 32 -10.43 -1.71 0.86
CA PRO A 32 -11.73 -2.23 0.49
C PRO A 32 -11.59 -3.18 -0.72
N ALA A 33 -12.55 -4.08 -0.88
CA ALA A 33 -12.62 -4.92 -2.07
C ALA A 33 -12.71 -4.05 -3.33
N SER A 34 -11.96 -4.44 -4.37
CA SER A 34 -12.03 -3.74 -5.65
C SER A 34 -13.43 -3.84 -6.25
N PRO A 35 -13.96 -2.78 -6.87
CA PRO A 35 -15.26 -2.82 -7.53
C PRO A 35 -15.28 -3.88 -8.64
N SER A 36 -16.46 -4.44 -8.87
CA SER A 36 -16.66 -5.40 -9.97
C SER A 36 -16.53 -4.72 -11.34
N GLN A 37 -16.28 -5.51 -12.39
CA GLN A 37 -16.19 -4.98 -13.77
C GLN A 37 -17.48 -4.27 -14.21
N LEU A 38 -18.64 -4.77 -13.76
CA LEU A 38 -19.95 -4.18 -14.08
C LEU A 38 -20.14 -2.82 -13.38
N GLU A 39 -19.78 -2.74 -12.09
CA GLU A 39 -19.81 -1.47 -11.36
C GLU A 39 -18.87 -0.45 -12.00
N LEU A 40 -17.65 -0.87 -12.36
CA LEU A 40 -16.68 -0.01 -13.02
C LEU A 40 -17.21 0.53 -14.36
N ALA A 41 -17.80 -0.32 -15.20
CA ALA A 41 -18.41 0.10 -16.47
C ALA A 41 -19.58 1.07 -16.27
N THR A 42 -20.40 0.83 -15.24
CA THR A 42 -21.53 1.70 -14.89
C THR A 42 -21.05 3.08 -14.43
N HIS A 43 -19.99 3.15 -13.63
CA HIS A 43 -19.37 4.41 -13.23
C HIS A 43 -18.70 5.14 -14.40
N ALA A 44 -18.07 4.40 -15.32
CA ALA A 44 -17.43 4.97 -16.51
C ALA A 44 -18.43 5.70 -17.42
N GLN A 45 -19.67 5.21 -17.54
CA GLN A 45 -20.73 5.88 -18.31
C GLN A 45 -21.10 7.26 -17.77
N ARG A 46 -20.85 7.53 -16.48
CA ARG A 46 -21.14 8.81 -15.82
C ARG A 46 -19.89 9.64 -15.54
N ALA A 47 -18.73 9.22 -16.05
CA ALA A 47 -17.48 9.93 -15.83
C ALA A 47 -17.47 11.27 -16.57
N LEU A 48 -17.07 12.33 -15.86
CA LEU A 48 -16.91 13.68 -16.45
C LEU A 48 -15.65 13.79 -17.31
N PHE A 49 -14.70 12.88 -17.11
CA PHE A 49 -13.41 12.84 -17.80
C PHE A 49 -13.18 11.44 -18.37
N SER A 50 -12.61 11.37 -19.58
CA SER A 50 -12.26 10.11 -20.25
C SER A 50 -10.74 9.99 -20.37
N GLY A 51 -10.23 8.78 -20.21
CA GLY A 51 -8.81 8.46 -20.34
C GLY A 51 -8.64 7.05 -20.91
N GLU A 52 -7.65 6.88 -21.77
CA GLU A 52 -7.34 5.59 -22.41
C GLU A 52 -6.15 4.94 -21.69
N PHE A 53 -6.33 3.72 -21.18
CA PHE A 53 -5.23 2.97 -20.58
C PHE A 53 -4.37 2.33 -21.66
N LYS A 54 -3.30 3.03 -22.06
CA LYS A 54 -2.32 2.53 -23.01
C LYS A 54 -1.23 1.74 -22.28
N ARG A 55 -1.27 0.41 -22.44
CA ARG A 55 -0.33 -0.54 -21.81
C ARG A 55 1.14 -0.31 -22.17
N ASP A 56 1.42 0.25 -23.35
CA ASP A 56 2.78 0.47 -23.86
C ASP A 56 3.34 1.88 -23.60
N LEU A 57 2.81 2.62 -22.62
CA LEU A 57 3.47 3.87 -22.20
C LEU A 57 4.76 3.55 -21.44
N ALA A 58 5.89 4.08 -21.93
CA ALA A 58 7.16 4.07 -21.22
C ALA A 58 7.01 4.75 -19.85
N GLY A 59 6.95 3.94 -18.78
CA GLY A 59 6.66 4.39 -17.42
C GLY A 59 5.61 3.55 -16.70
N ALA A 60 4.77 2.80 -17.44
CA ALA A 60 3.75 1.91 -16.85
C ALA A 60 4.37 0.77 -16.00
N ALA A 61 5.60 0.36 -16.29
CA ALA A 61 6.32 -0.67 -15.55
C ALA A 61 6.94 -0.21 -14.21
N LYS A 62 6.81 1.06 -13.80
CA LYS A 62 7.34 1.54 -12.51
C LYS A 62 6.36 1.44 -11.33
N TYR A 63 5.14 0.99 -11.57
CA TYR A 63 4.13 0.75 -10.55
C TYR A 63 3.37 -0.54 -10.86
N GLN A 64 4.09 -1.67 -10.80
CA GLN A 64 3.50 -3.00 -10.81
C GLN A 64 3.51 -3.57 -9.39
#